data_AF-A0A2W5N181-F1
#
_entry.id   AF-A0A2W5N181-F1
#
_cell.length_a   1.000
_cell.length_b   1.000
_cell.length_c   1.000
_cell.angle_alpha   90.00
_cell.angle_beta   90.00
_cell.angle_gamma   90.00
#
_symmetry.space_group_name_H-M   'P 1'
#
loop_
_entity.id
_entity.type
_entity.pdbx_description
1 polymer ?
#
loop_
_entity_poly.entity_id
_entity_poly.type
_entity_poly.pdbx_seq_one_letter_code
_entity_poly.pdbx_strand_id
1 'polypeptide(L)'
;MFTLVVNDVAAIRFKKVDRDLQTSNHPTGQALAYKRQEEVPLLSDLAHLEIGYQLDITEQRIQAIFVLCPNGEHDYYWVAELTEESADSVVSDFFDARPQVDDAIDESVVRPRRGADVVPFKRNPADESPSR
;
A
#
# COMPACT_ATOMS: atom_id res chain seq x y z
N MET A 1 -0.54 -4.16 -3.48
CA MET A 1 -1.57 -3.53 -2.62
C MET A 1 -0.99 -3.50 -1.22
N PHE A 2 -0.80 -2.32 -0.63
CA PHE A 2 -0.31 -2.17 0.75
C PHE A 2 -1.50 -1.92 1.68
N THR A 3 -1.50 -2.55 2.85
CA THR A 3 -2.54 -2.41 3.87
C THR A 3 -1.85 -2.25 5.22
N LEU A 4 -2.23 -1.24 5.98
CA LEU A 4 -1.78 -1.04 7.35
C LEU A 4 -2.80 -1.67 8.30
N VAL A 5 -2.36 -2.58 9.17
CA VAL A 5 -3.22 -3.14 10.22
C VAL A 5 -2.97 -2.36 11.51
N VAL A 6 -4.05 -1.90 12.16
CA VAL A 6 -3.98 -1.13 13.41
C VAL A 6 -4.70 -1.88 14.51
N ASN A 7 -3.94 -2.21 15.58
CA ASN A 7 -4.42 -2.85 16.81
C ASN A 7 -5.29 -4.10 16.61
N ASP A 8 -5.11 -4.83 15.50
CA ASP A 8 -5.97 -5.98 15.13
C ASP A 8 -7.47 -5.65 15.08
N VAL A 9 -7.82 -4.37 14.87
CA VAL A 9 -9.22 -3.90 14.77
C VAL A 9 -9.56 -3.45 13.35
N ALA A 10 -8.61 -2.81 12.67
CA ALA A 10 -8.85 -2.24 11.35
C ALA A 10 -7.70 -2.52 10.38
N ALA A 11 -8.08 -2.79 9.14
CA ALA A 11 -7.19 -2.85 7.99
C ALA A 11 -7.41 -1.59 7.18
N ILE A 12 -6.36 -0.78 6.99
CA ILE A 12 -6.43 0.54 6.37
C ILE A 12 -5.68 0.54 5.04
N ARG A 13 -6.33 1.08 3.99
CA ARG A 13 -5.72 1.30 2.68
C ARG A 13 -5.67 2.78 2.34
N PHE A 14 -4.64 3.19 1.61
CA PHE A 14 -4.51 4.56 1.13
C PHE A 14 -4.86 4.62 -0.36
N LYS A 15 -5.74 5.55 -0.74
CA LYS A 15 -6.24 5.68 -2.12
C LYS A 15 -6.38 7.14 -2.54
N LYS A 16 -5.96 7.46 -3.77
CA LYS A 16 -6.41 8.68 -4.44
C LYS A 16 -7.90 8.51 -4.75
N VAL A 17 -8.71 9.50 -4.38
CA VAL A 17 -10.15 9.55 -4.69
C VAL A 17 -10.47 10.80 -5.51
N ASP A 18 -11.55 10.74 -6.29
CA ASP A 18 -12.09 11.89 -7.00
C ASP A 18 -13.02 12.73 -6.11
N ARG A 19 -13.69 13.71 -6.72
CA ARG A 19 -14.61 14.63 -6.04
C ARG A 19 -15.86 13.94 -5.48
N ASP A 20 -16.21 12.79 -6.03
CA ASP A 20 -17.34 11.96 -5.59
C ASP A 20 -16.87 10.85 -4.62
N LEU A 21 -15.63 10.97 -4.12
CA LEU A 21 -14.95 10.02 -3.24
C LEU A 21 -14.78 8.63 -3.85
N GLN A 22 -14.82 8.51 -5.18
CA GLN A 22 -14.62 7.24 -5.87
C GLN A 22 -13.16 7.05 -6.25
N THR A 23 -12.70 5.80 -6.24
CA THR A 23 -11.35 5.46 -6.68
C THR A 23 -11.35 5.19 -8.18
N SER A 24 -10.46 5.81 -8.94
CA SER A 24 -10.39 5.60 -10.41
C SER A 24 -9.69 4.31 -10.84
N ASN A 25 -9.28 3.45 -9.90
CA ASN A 25 -8.57 2.20 -10.22
C ASN A 25 -9.56 1.12 -10.67
N HIS A 26 -9.20 0.33 -11.69
CA HIS A 26 -9.93 -0.89 -12.00
C HIS A 26 -9.93 -1.84 -10.79
N PRO A 27 -11.10 -2.21 -10.26
CA PRO A 27 -11.16 -2.99 -9.04
C PRO A 27 -10.80 -4.45 -9.33
N THR A 28 -9.80 -4.98 -8.63
CA THR A 28 -9.52 -6.42 -8.60
C THR A 28 -10.55 -7.13 -7.72
N GLY A 29 -10.69 -8.45 -7.86
CA GLY A 29 -11.59 -9.22 -6.97
C GLY A 29 -11.32 -9.00 -5.47
N GLN A 30 -10.04 -8.88 -5.09
CA GLN A 30 -9.64 -8.55 -3.72
C GLN A 30 -9.99 -7.11 -3.30
N ALA A 31 -9.98 -6.16 -4.25
CA ALA A 31 -10.41 -4.79 -3.98
C ALA A 31 -11.93 -4.72 -3.78
N LEU A 32 -12.70 -5.47 -4.59
CA LEU A 32 -14.16 -5.59 -4.44
C LEU A 32 -14.54 -6.26 -3.12
N ALA A 33 -13.93 -7.39 -2.78
CA ALA A 33 -14.17 -8.09 -1.52
C ALA A 33 -13.90 -7.15 -0.33
N TYR A 34 -12.79 -6.42 -0.38
CA TYR A 34 -12.46 -5.43 0.65
C TYR A 34 -13.53 -4.34 0.77
N LYS A 35 -13.92 -3.73 -0.35
CA LYS A 35 -14.97 -2.70 -0.39
C LYS A 35 -16.33 -3.22 0.09
N ARG A 36 -16.61 -4.50 -0.08
CA ARG A 36 -17.84 -5.15 0.39
C ARG A 36 -17.78 -5.61 1.85
N GLN A 37 -16.68 -5.34 2.56
CA GLN A 37 -16.44 -5.88 3.91
C GLN A 37 -16.49 -7.43 3.95
N GLU A 38 -16.18 -8.09 2.82
CA GLU A 38 -16.08 -9.55 2.73
C GLU A 38 -14.69 -10.00 3.21
N GLU A 39 -14.56 -11.26 3.61
CA GLU A 39 -13.27 -11.81 4.04
C GLU A 39 -12.20 -11.68 2.96
N VAL A 40 -11.10 -11.04 3.32
CA VAL A 40 -9.89 -10.97 2.51
C VAL A 40 -8.81 -11.77 3.23
N PRO A 41 -8.09 -12.70 2.55
CA PRO A 41 -7.02 -13.46 3.19
C PRO A 41 -6.03 -12.55 3.91
N LEU A 42 -5.67 -12.94 5.14
CA LEU A 42 -4.81 -12.19 6.08
C LEU A 42 -5.44 -10.93 6.71
N LEU A 43 -6.69 -10.59 6.40
CA LEU A 43 -7.42 -9.45 6.97
C LEU A 43 -8.80 -9.84 7.54
N SER A 44 -9.03 -11.14 7.76
CA SER A 44 -10.27 -11.64 8.38
C SER A 44 -10.51 -10.97 9.74
N ASP A 45 -11.78 -10.71 10.05
CA ASP A 45 -12.25 -10.08 11.30
C ASP A 45 -11.80 -8.63 11.53
N LEU A 46 -11.20 -7.97 10.54
CA LEU A 46 -10.83 -6.54 10.60
C LEU A 46 -11.86 -5.67 9.89
N ALA A 47 -12.14 -4.50 10.45
CA ALA A 47 -12.87 -3.46 9.72
C ALA A 47 -12.03 -2.97 8.54
N HIS A 48 -12.60 -2.97 7.34
CA HIS A 48 -11.93 -2.45 6.15
C HIS A 48 -12.18 -0.94 6.02
N LEU A 49 -11.13 -0.14 6.08
CA LEU A 49 -11.19 1.33 5.99
C LEU A 49 -10.27 1.87 4.90
N GLU A 50 -10.71 2.90 4.18
CA GLU A 50 -9.88 3.60 3.21
C GLU A 50 -9.56 5.01 3.70
N ILE A 51 -8.28 5.39 3.67
CA ILE A 51 -7.83 6.76 3.72
C ILE A 51 -7.78 7.29 2.29
N GLY A 52 -8.83 8.02 1.92
CA GLY A 52 -8.94 8.70 0.64
C GLY A 52 -8.20 10.02 0.66
N TYR A 53 -7.41 10.34 -0.35
CA TYR A 53 -6.86 11.68 -0.53
C TYR A 53 -7.24 12.26 -1.88
N GLN A 54 -7.61 13.54 -1.89
CA GLN A 54 -7.84 14.33 -3.08
C GLN A 54 -6.63 15.22 -3.33
N LEU A 55 -6.26 15.36 -4.60
CA LEU A 55 -5.24 16.32 -5.01
C LEU A 55 -5.91 17.60 -5.52
N ASP A 56 -5.19 18.71 -5.46
CA ASP A 56 -5.63 19.95 -6.09
C ASP A 56 -5.67 19.83 -7.63
N ILE A 57 -6.19 20.87 -8.30
CA ILE A 57 -6.29 20.90 -9.77
C ILE A 57 -4.94 20.76 -10.50
N THR A 58 -3.83 21.05 -9.82
CA THR A 58 -2.48 20.92 -10.36
C THR A 58 -1.87 19.54 -10.12
N GLU A 59 -2.55 18.71 -9.34
CA GLU A 59 -2.10 17.41 -8.83
C GLU A 59 -0.78 17.46 -8.04
N GLN A 60 -0.40 18.63 -7.52
CA GLN A 60 0.88 18.80 -6.81
C GLN A 60 0.74 18.74 -5.29
N ARG A 61 -0.47 18.97 -4.77
CA ARG A 61 -0.73 19.04 -3.33
C ARG A 61 -1.96 18.23 -2.98
N ILE A 62 -1.93 17.63 -1.78
CA ILE A 62 -3.13 17.03 -1.18
C ILE A 62 -4.03 18.20 -0.75
N GLN A 63 -5.24 18.21 -1.29
CA GLN A 63 -6.27 19.21 -0.99
C GLN A 63 -7.11 18.80 0.21
N ALA A 64 -7.43 17.50 0.33
CA ALA A 64 -8.27 16.95 1.39
C ALA A 64 -7.94 15.48 1.65
N ILE A 65 -8.20 15.03 2.87
CA ILE A 65 -8.01 13.66 3.32
C ILE A 65 -9.30 13.20 4.00
N PHE A 66 -9.73 11.98 3.69
CA PHE A 66 -10.96 11.37 4.18
C PHE A 66 -10.68 10.00 4.77
N VAL A 67 -11.40 9.65 5.82
CA VAL A 67 -11.57 8.28 6.30
C VAL A 67 -12.91 7.77 5.79
N LEU A 68 -12.88 6.65 5.09
CA LEU A 68 -14.02 6.06 4.40
C LEU A 68 -14.24 4.66 4.94
N CYS A 69 -15.48 4.31 5.30
CA CYS A 69 -15.88 2.94 5.58
C CYS A 69 -16.72 2.41 4.41
N PRO A 70 -16.14 1.60 3.51
CA PRO A 70 -16.84 1.08 2.33
C PRO A 70 -18.06 0.22 2.69
N ASN A 71 -19.11 0.36 1.89
CA ASN A 71 -20.33 -0.44 1.91
C ASN A 71 -20.66 -0.94 0.48
N GLY A 72 -19.71 -1.60 -0.16
CA GLY A 72 -19.81 -2.00 -1.55
C GLY A 72 -18.99 -1.10 -2.48
N GLU A 73 -19.22 -1.23 -3.78
CA GLU A 73 -18.32 -0.68 -4.78
C GLU A 73 -18.35 0.86 -4.84
N HIS A 74 -19.54 1.44 -4.69
CA HIS A 74 -19.79 2.86 -4.86
C HIS A 74 -20.36 3.55 -3.62
N ASP A 75 -20.66 2.80 -2.56
CA ASP A 75 -21.31 3.31 -1.36
C ASP A 75 -20.39 3.21 -0.13
N TYR A 76 -20.67 4.06 0.85
CA TYR A 76 -19.96 4.12 2.13
C TYR A 76 -20.97 4.06 3.28
N TYR A 77 -20.64 3.34 4.35
CA TYR A 77 -21.41 3.38 5.59
C TYR A 77 -21.30 4.74 6.27
N TRP A 78 -20.09 5.30 6.25
CA TRP A 78 -19.79 6.64 6.75
C TRP A 78 -18.53 7.18 6.08
N VAL A 79 -18.43 8.51 6.10
CA VAL A 79 -17.30 9.29 5.59
C VAL A 79 -16.97 10.35 6.64
N ALA A 80 -15.69 10.51 6.94
CA ALA A 80 -15.19 11.57 7.81
C ALA A 80 -14.04 12.30 7.11
N GLU A 81 -14.09 13.63 7.05
CA GLU A 81 -12.96 14.43 6.57
C GLU A 81 -11.99 14.69 7.73
N LEU A 82 -10.69 14.51 7.48
CA LEU A 82 -9.64 14.82 8.45
C LEU A 82 -9.25 16.29 8.31
N THR A 83 -9.68 17.11 9.25
CA THR A 83 -9.31 18.54 9.36
C THR A 83 -8.22 18.73 10.42
N GLU A 84 -7.52 19.88 10.39
CA GLU A 84 -6.44 20.18 11.35
C GLU A 84 -6.89 20.18 12.83
N GLU A 85 -8.16 20.53 13.10
CA GLU A 85 -8.72 20.45 14.46
C GLU A 85 -8.90 19.00 14.95
N SER A 86 -8.87 18.03 14.05
CA SER A 86 -9.19 16.63 14.31
C SER A 86 -7.96 15.73 14.49
N ALA A 87 -6.74 16.28 14.41
CA ALA A 87 -5.53 15.49 14.33
C ALA A 87 -4.38 16.02 15.20
N ASP A 88 -3.98 15.22 16.19
CA ASP A 88 -2.66 15.35 16.79
C ASP A 88 -1.62 14.77 15.81
N SER A 89 -0.65 15.59 15.42
CA SER A 89 0.44 15.16 14.53
C SER A 89 1.41 14.27 15.29
N VAL A 90 1.31 12.96 15.07
CA VAL A 90 2.31 11.98 15.49
C VAL A 90 3.10 11.54 14.26
N VAL A 91 4.28 12.12 14.07
CA VAL A 91 5.22 11.67 13.04
C VAL A 91 6.01 10.50 13.60
N SER A 92 5.75 9.30 13.10
CA SER A 92 6.56 8.10 13.38
C SER A 92 7.38 7.74 12.15
N ASP A 93 8.68 7.52 12.32
CA ASP A 93 9.51 6.96 11.26
C ASP A 93 9.25 5.44 11.18
N PHE A 94 8.67 5.00 10.06
CA PHE A 94 8.37 3.59 9.81
C PHE A 94 9.64 2.73 9.62
N PHE A 95 10.81 3.34 9.41
CA PHE A 95 12.06 2.67 9.14
C PHE A 95 13.06 2.72 10.31
N ASP A 96 12.72 3.38 11.41
CA ASP A 96 13.57 3.42 12.61
C ASP A 96 13.47 2.15 13.45
N ALA A 97 12.54 1.25 13.09
CA ALA A 97 12.60 -0.16 13.47
C ALA A 97 13.77 -0.83 12.74
N ARG A 98 15.00 -0.53 13.14
CA ARG A 98 16.16 -1.32 12.72
C ARG A 98 15.92 -2.76 13.20
N PRO A 99 15.76 -3.75 12.30
CA PRO A 99 15.90 -5.12 12.74
C PRO A 99 17.29 -5.23 13.37
N GLN A 100 17.38 -5.83 14.57
CA GLN A 100 18.65 -6.39 15.01
C GLN A 100 19.08 -7.31 13.87
N VAL A 101 20.12 -6.89 13.14
CA VAL A 101 20.79 -7.74 12.17
C VAL A 101 21.41 -8.85 13.01
N ASP A 102 20.72 -9.99 13.11
CA ASP A 102 21.42 -11.24 13.37
C ASP A 102 22.39 -11.39 12.20
N ASP A 103 23.69 -11.31 12.51
CA ASP A 103 24.82 -11.39 11.57
C ASP A 103 24.94 -12.79 10.93
N ALA A 104 23.92 -13.22 10.20
CA ALA A 104 23.90 -14.45 9.43
C ALA A 104 22.98 -14.27 8.21
N ILE A 105 23.37 -13.40 7.28
CA ILE A 105 22.84 -13.47 5.91
C ILE A 105 23.38 -14.75 5.31
N ASP A 106 22.60 -15.83 5.35
CA ASP A 106 22.92 -17.05 4.60
C ASP A 106 22.87 -16.71 3.10
N GLU A 107 24.00 -16.90 2.41
CA GLU A 107 24.09 -16.64 0.97
C GLU A 107 23.00 -17.42 0.22
N SER A 108 22.26 -16.74 -0.66
CA SER A 108 21.22 -17.40 -1.44
C SER A 108 21.84 -18.39 -2.42
N VAL A 109 21.87 -19.68 -2.07
CA VAL A 109 22.32 -20.74 -2.99
C VAL A 109 21.23 -21.01 -4.03
N VAL A 110 21.41 -20.47 -5.23
CA VAL A 110 20.57 -20.82 -6.39
C VAL A 110 20.88 -22.25 -6.80
N ARG A 111 19.95 -23.18 -6.53
CA ARG A 111 20.04 -24.57 -7.00
C ARG A 111 19.29 -24.69 -8.34
N PRO A 112 19.99 -24.80 -9.48
CA PRO A 112 19.32 -25.05 -10.76
C PRO A 112 18.57 -26.38 -10.72
N ARG A 113 17.43 -26.43 -11.42
CA ARG A 113 16.71 -27.69 -11.64
C ARG A 113 17.60 -28.66 -12.42
N ARG A 114 17.50 -29.96 -12.14
CA ARG A 114 18.33 -31.02 -12.72
C ARG A 114 18.33 -30.91 -14.26
N GLY A 115 19.50 -30.64 -14.85
CA GLY A 115 19.70 -30.50 -16.30
C GLY A 115 19.62 -29.08 -16.86
N ALA A 116 19.48 -28.04 -16.02
CA ALA A 116 19.54 -26.65 -16.47
C ALA A 116 20.97 -26.08 -16.32
N ASP A 117 21.53 -25.58 -17.42
CA ASP A 117 22.79 -24.84 -17.39
C ASP A 117 22.56 -23.42 -16.87
N VAL A 118 23.36 -23.02 -15.87
CA VAL A 118 23.42 -21.64 -15.43
C VAL A 118 24.32 -20.89 -16.40
N VAL A 119 23.72 -20.08 -17.29
CA VAL A 119 24.48 -19.19 -18.18
C VAL A 119 24.65 -17.85 -17.48
N PRO A 120 25.87 -17.46 -17.09
CA PRO A 120 26.11 -16.15 -16.49
C PRO A 120 25.78 -15.07 -17.51
N PHE A 121 24.95 -14.11 -17.13
CA PHE A 121 24.67 -12.95 -17.97
C PHE A 121 25.95 -12.11 -18.06
N LYS A 122 26.55 -12.00 -19.25
CA LYS A 122 27.65 -11.06 -19.48
C LYS A 122 27.05 -9.65 -19.50
N ARG A 123 27.43 -8.81 -18.54
CA ARG A 123 27.14 -7.37 -18.60
C ARG A 123 27.72 -6.81 -19.89
N ASN A 124 26.91 -6.06 -20.63
CA ASN A 124 27.39 -5.35 -21.81
C ASN A 124 28.19 -4.13 -21.34
N PRO A 125 29.46 -3.95 -21.74
CA PRO A 125 30.26 -2.79 -21.34
C PRO A 125 29.67 -1.44 -21.80
N ALA A 126 28.68 -1.45 -22.70
CA ALA A 126 27.93 -0.26 -23.11
C ALA A 126 26.88 0.23 -22.08
N ASP A 127 26.53 -0.59 -21.07
CA ASP A 127 25.61 -0.18 -19.99
C ASP A 127 26.30 0.63 -18.88
N GLU A 128 27.64 0.79 -18.95
CA GLU A 128 28.37 1.77 -18.14
C GLU A 128 28.23 3.16 -18.78
N SER A 129 27.06 3.76 -18.67
CA SER A 129 26.94 5.20 -18.89
C SER A 129 27.70 5.92 -17.77
N PRO A 130 28.62 6.86 -18.08
CA PRO A 130 29.40 7.55 -17.07
C PRO A 130 28.48 8.46 -16.26
N SER A 131 28.45 8.22 -14.95
CA SER A 131 27.92 9.15 -13.96
C SER A 131 28.57 10.52 -14.20
N ARG A 132 27.76 11.50 -14.60
CA ARG A 132 28.08 12.93 -14.48
C ARG A 132 27.32 13.50 -13.30
#